data_AF-A0AAD6Y5E6-F1
#
_entry.id   AF-A0AAD6Y5E6-F1
#
_cell.length_a   1.000
_cell.length_b   1.000
_cell.length_c   1.000
_cell.angle_alpha   90.00
_cell.angle_beta   90.00
_cell.angle_gamma   90.00
#
_symmetry.space_group_name_H-M   'P 1'
#
loop_
_entity.id
_entity.type
_entity.pdbx_description
1 polymer ?
#
loop_
_entity_poly.entity_id
_entity_poly.type
_entity_poly.pdbx_seq_one_letter_code
_entity_poly.pdbx_strand_id
1 'polypeptide(L)'
;MTKHKHTVEKPSTGPRQALIERVNYLGDLISHLPPSILEMTFSSPGVLHFSLDPDTLEDGGVFAAGSQALEVAFKLHQNNGEIKFGQRGAPAQSIVPFLKDIFKKLSPIEREAFEDAWLKRLVTAAKNAGAKIPGKSAPATKLPQTTSAVPPTHSLTPPVIEAAGTDSEGEQFPPQKRRHTATHVNSDTEVDSDIEITFPPAQSSSRALATLAVHAQTRADTAIPNTQAVDLKQNTQGTLEVFGWKKGWDSTGAKEHFLAKTSSQWRAKREEILVEER
;
A
#
# COMPACT_ATOMS: atom_id res chain seq x y z
N MET A 1 46.99 21.66 -17.60
CA MET A 1 45.60 22.11 -17.38
C MET A 1 44.67 20.92 -17.53
N THR A 2 44.41 20.23 -16.44
CA THR A 2 43.55 19.03 -16.39
C THR A 2 42.09 19.48 -16.24
N LYS A 3 41.27 19.27 -17.28
CA LYS A 3 39.84 19.57 -17.26
C LYS A 3 39.13 18.48 -16.44
N HIS A 4 38.75 18.79 -15.20
CA HIS A 4 37.85 17.94 -14.43
C HIS A 4 36.45 18.01 -15.05
N LYS A 5 36.03 16.90 -15.67
CA LYS A 5 34.68 16.71 -16.18
C LYS A 5 33.77 16.43 -14.99
N HIS A 6 33.09 17.46 -14.49
CA HIS A 6 32.03 17.29 -13.49
C HIS A 6 30.87 16.51 -14.13
N THR A 7 30.78 15.22 -13.83
CA THR A 7 29.57 14.43 -14.08
C THR A 7 28.52 14.85 -13.05
N VAL A 8 27.59 15.69 -13.47
CA VAL A 8 26.38 16.00 -12.70
C VAL A 8 25.54 14.73 -12.69
N GLU A 9 25.54 14.01 -11.57
CA GLU A 9 24.65 12.87 -11.39
C GLU A 9 23.21 13.37 -11.41
N LYS A 10 22.40 12.80 -12.30
CA LYS A 10 20.96 13.12 -12.36
C LYS A 10 20.34 12.71 -11.02
N PRO A 11 19.65 13.62 -10.30
CA PRO A 11 19.00 13.26 -9.05
C PRO A 11 17.91 12.22 -9.35
N SER A 12 18.10 10.99 -8.87
CA SER A 12 17.08 9.95 -8.95
C SER A 12 15.87 10.39 -8.12
N THR A 13 14.77 10.72 -8.80
CA THR A 13 13.54 11.24 -8.18
C THR A 13 12.69 10.12 -7.54
N GLY A 14 13.05 8.85 -7.77
CA GLY A 14 12.32 7.68 -7.27
C GLY A 14 12.66 7.28 -5.83
N PRO A 15 11.87 6.37 -5.22
CA PRO A 15 12.25 5.72 -3.97
C PRO A 15 13.56 4.94 -4.14
N ARG A 16 14.36 4.86 -3.06
CA ARG A 16 15.58 4.06 -3.05
C ARG A 16 15.24 2.61 -3.37
N GLN A 17 16.04 1.95 -4.20
CA GLN A 17 15.83 0.55 -4.61
C GLN A 17 15.62 -0.38 -3.39
N ALA A 18 16.39 -0.18 -2.32
CA ALA A 18 16.27 -0.90 -1.06
C ALA A 18 14.87 -0.82 -0.43
N LEU A 19 14.18 0.31 -0.55
CA LEU A 19 12.82 0.49 -0.04
C LEU A 19 11.82 -0.36 -0.82
N ILE A 20 11.95 -0.40 -2.15
CA ILE A 20 11.09 -1.21 -3.03
C ILE A 20 11.29 -2.70 -2.70
N GLU A 21 12.54 -3.13 -2.54
CA GLU A 21 12.89 -4.50 -2.15
C GLU A 21 12.28 -4.87 -0.80
N ARG A 22 12.30 -3.95 0.17
CA ARG A 22 11.70 -4.17 1.49
C ARG A 22 10.17 -4.28 1.44
N VAL A 23 9.52 -3.48 0.59
CA VAL A 23 8.07 -3.59 0.35
C VAL A 23 7.72 -4.91 -0.36
N ASN A 24 8.54 -5.35 -1.32
CA ASN A 24 8.37 -6.66 -1.95
C ASN A 24 8.57 -7.80 -0.95
N TYR A 25 9.59 -7.70 -0.09
CA TYR A 25 9.83 -8.66 0.98
C TYR A 25 8.64 -8.77 1.95
N LEU A 26 7.98 -7.65 2.28
CA LEU A 26 6.73 -7.69 3.03
C LEU A 26 5.64 -8.46 2.26
N GLY A 27 5.52 -8.25 0.95
CA GLY A 27 4.60 -9.01 0.10
C GLY A 27 4.87 -10.51 0.12
N ASP A 28 6.15 -10.91 0.07
CA ASP A 28 6.56 -12.31 0.18
C ASP A 28 6.24 -12.89 1.57
N LEU A 29 6.38 -12.12 2.64
CA LEU A 29 5.96 -12.57 3.98
C LEU A 29 4.44 -12.77 4.06
N ILE A 30 3.66 -11.84 3.54
CA ILE A 30 2.20 -11.90 3.56
C ILE A 30 1.68 -13.09 2.75
N SER A 31 2.30 -13.42 1.62
CA SER A 31 1.94 -14.59 0.82
C SER A 31 2.24 -15.93 1.51
N HIS A 32 3.15 -15.93 2.50
CA HIS A 32 3.53 -17.11 3.28
C HIS A 32 3.00 -17.08 4.72
N LEU A 33 1.93 -16.33 4.98
CA LEU A 33 1.23 -16.39 6.26
C LEU A 33 0.65 -17.80 6.49
N PRO A 34 0.67 -18.30 7.74
CA PRO A 34 0.24 -19.67 8.03
C PRO A 34 -1.26 -19.87 7.75
N PRO A 35 -1.68 -21.11 7.43
CA PRO A 35 -3.08 -21.45 7.18
C PRO A 35 -3.98 -21.34 8.43
N SER A 36 -3.40 -21.16 9.62
CA SER A 36 -4.16 -20.87 10.84
C SER A 36 -4.83 -19.48 10.81
N ILE A 37 -4.38 -18.58 9.93
CA ILE A 37 -5.01 -17.28 9.70
C ILE A 37 -6.10 -17.44 8.66
N LEU A 38 -7.27 -16.86 8.91
CA LEU A 38 -8.45 -16.98 8.05
C LEU A 38 -8.15 -16.45 6.65
N GLU A 39 -8.45 -17.25 5.64
CA GLU A 39 -8.47 -16.81 4.25
C GLU A 39 -9.80 -16.11 3.99
N MET A 40 -9.76 -14.82 3.71
CA MET A 40 -10.95 -14.05 3.37
C MET A 40 -10.96 -13.75 1.88
N THR A 41 -12.14 -13.86 1.27
CA THR A 41 -12.41 -13.33 -0.07
C THR A 41 -12.77 -11.85 0.05
N PHE A 42 -12.54 -11.07 -1.01
CA PHE A 42 -12.80 -9.61 -1.01
C PHE A 42 -14.25 -9.21 -0.72
N SER A 43 -15.20 -10.13 -0.81
CA SER A 43 -16.62 -9.87 -0.54
C SER A 43 -17.03 -10.07 0.92
N SER A 44 -16.11 -10.50 1.79
CA SER A 44 -16.44 -10.77 3.19
C SER A 44 -16.51 -9.47 4.01
N PRO A 45 -17.48 -9.33 4.93
CA PRO A 45 -17.50 -8.22 5.87
C PRO A 45 -16.21 -8.23 6.71
N GLY A 46 -15.53 -7.09 6.77
CA GLY A 46 -14.28 -6.93 7.51
C GLY A 46 -13.01 -7.10 6.68
N VAL A 47 -13.10 -7.27 5.37
CA VAL A 47 -11.94 -7.25 4.43
C VAL A 47 -11.13 -5.97 4.62
N LEU A 48 -9.80 -6.12 4.62
CA LEU A 48 -8.88 -4.99 4.63
C LEU A 48 -9.08 -4.13 3.37
N HIS A 49 -9.51 -2.89 3.56
CA HIS A 49 -9.62 -1.89 2.51
C HIS A 49 -8.63 -0.77 2.78
N PHE A 50 -7.75 -0.51 1.82
CA PHE A 50 -6.77 0.57 1.91
C PHE A 50 -7.13 1.65 0.90
N SER A 51 -7.57 2.80 1.40
CA SER A 51 -7.84 3.99 0.62
C SER A 51 -7.38 5.22 1.40
N LEU A 52 -6.80 6.19 0.68
CA LEU A 52 -6.50 7.48 1.26
C LEU A 52 -7.83 8.26 1.39
N ASP A 53 -8.13 8.67 2.61
CA ASP A 53 -9.27 9.54 2.89
C ASP A 53 -8.97 10.94 2.31
N PRO A 54 -9.83 11.50 1.45
CA PRO A 54 -9.58 12.79 0.79
C PRO A 54 -9.46 13.94 1.78
N ASP A 55 -10.29 13.96 2.82
CA ASP A 55 -10.30 15.03 3.83
C ASP A 55 -8.97 15.04 4.61
N THR A 56 -8.54 13.86 5.08
CA THR A 56 -7.24 13.71 5.76
C THR A 56 -6.06 14.00 4.82
N LEU A 57 -6.20 13.68 3.53
CA LEU A 57 -5.16 13.94 2.52
C LEU A 57 -5.00 15.44 2.26
N GLU A 58 -6.09 16.20 2.24
CA GLU A 58 -6.07 17.65 2.09
C GLU A 58 -5.46 18.35 3.32
N ASP A 59 -5.88 17.96 4.52
CA ASP A 59 -5.46 18.61 5.77
C ASP A 59 -4.06 18.19 6.23
N GLY A 60 -3.76 16.90 6.17
CA GLY A 60 -2.57 16.30 6.77
C GLY A 60 -1.56 15.74 5.77
N GLY A 61 -1.88 15.78 4.48
CA GLY A 61 -1.04 15.24 3.42
C GLY A 61 -0.98 13.70 3.39
N VAL A 62 -0.13 13.18 2.50
CA VAL A 62 -0.04 11.75 2.21
C VAL A 62 0.40 10.93 3.42
N PHE A 63 1.28 11.49 4.25
CA PHE A 63 1.78 10.81 5.45
C PHE A 63 0.66 10.55 6.46
N ALA A 64 -0.16 11.57 6.75
CA ALA A 64 -1.27 11.46 7.68
C ALA A 64 -2.36 10.52 7.14
N ALA A 65 -2.80 10.74 5.89
CA ALA A 65 -3.83 9.92 5.25
C ALA A 65 -3.42 8.45 5.15
N GLY A 66 -2.16 8.19 4.77
CA GLY A 66 -1.60 6.84 4.70
C GLY A 66 -1.53 6.16 6.06
N SER A 67 -1.16 6.91 7.11
CA SER A 67 -1.11 6.39 8.48
C SER A 67 -2.51 6.05 9.00
N GLN A 68 -3.48 6.95 8.83
CA GLN A 68 -4.86 6.72 9.24
C GLN A 68 -5.49 5.52 8.53
N ALA A 69 -5.26 5.37 7.22
CA ALA A 69 -5.73 4.22 6.47
C ALA A 69 -5.19 2.89 7.04
N LEU A 70 -3.91 2.85 7.44
CA LEU A 70 -3.31 1.68 8.07
C LEU A 70 -3.87 1.45 9.50
N GLU A 71 -4.06 2.51 10.28
CA GLU A 71 -4.65 2.42 11.62
C GLU A 71 -6.06 1.82 11.60
N VAL A 72 -6.89 2.27 10.67
CA VAL A 72 -8.25 1.78 10.46
C VAL A 72 -8.23 0.34 9.96
N ALA A 73 -7.42 0.04 8.93
CA ALA A 73 -7.34 -1.30 8.35
C ALA A 73 -6.91 -2.35 9.39
N PHE A 74 -5.90 -2.06 10.22
CA PHE A 74 -5.44 -2.97 11.27
C PHE A 74 -6.19 -2.84 12.59
N LYS A 75 -7.23 -1.98 12.65
CA LYS A 75 -8.03 -1.71 13.85
C LYS A 75 -7.15 -1.47 15.08
N LEU A 76 -6.14 -0.62 14.95
CA LEU A 76 -5.14 -0.41 16.00
C LEU A 76 -5.75 0.10 17.32
N HIS A 77 -6.87 0.83 17.23
CA HIS A 77 -7.66 1.25 18.39
C HIS A 77 -8.24 0.08 19.20
N GLN A 78 -8.46 -1.09 18.57
CA GLN A 78 -8.95 -2.31 19.23
C GLN A 78 -7.81 -3.21 19.71
N ASN A 79 -6.62 -3.07 19.10
CA ASN A 79 -5.48 -3.95 19.30
C ASN A 79 -4.38 -3.32 20.16
N ASN A 80 -4.69 -2.31 20.99
CA ASN A 80 -3.71 -1.61 21.82
C ASN A 80 -2.50 -1.07 21.03
N GLY A 81 -2.71 -0.66 19.77
CA GLY A 81 -1.65 -0.19 18.88
C GLY A 81 -0.80 -1.30 18.22
N GLU A 82 -1.12 -2.57 18.45
CA GLU A 82 -0.43 -3.72 17.85
C GLU A 82 -1.02 -4.08 16.47
N ILE A 83 -0.14 -4.28 15.49
CA ILE A 83 -0.55 -4.74 14.16
C ILE A 83 -0.71 -6.26 14.22
N LYS A 84 -1.92 -6.75 13.97
CA LYS A 84 -2.24 -8.19 13.89
C LYS A 84 -2.79 -8.55 12.52
N PHE A 85 -2.18 -9.54 11.88
CA PHE A 85 -2.70 -10.11 10.63
C PHE A 85 -3.82 -11.10 10.95
N GLY A 86 -5.07 -10.63 10.87
CA GLY A 86 -6.26 -11.48 11.03
C GLY A 86 -6.72 -12.17 9.74
N GLN A 87 -6.12 -11.82 8.59
CA GLN A 87 -6.53 -12.30 7.27
C GLN A 87 -5.30 -12.65 6.43
N ARG A 88 -5.44 -13.66 5.57
CA ARG A 88 -4.48 -14.01 4.52
C ARG A 88 -5.11 -13.91 3.13
N GLY A 89 -4.30 -14.06 2.09
CA GLY A 89 -4.74 -14.05 0.70
C GLY A 89 -4.73 -12.66 0.07
N ALA A 90 -5.54 -12.48 -0.97
CA ALA A 90 -5.52 -11.28 -1.80
C ALA A 90 -5.87 -9.97 -1.03
N PRO A 91 -6.81 -9.95 -0.07
CA PRO A 91 -7.03 -8.79 0.79
C PRO A 91 -5.77 -8.34 1.54
N ALA A 92 -5.04 -9.26 2.15
CA ALA A 92 -3.82 -8.93 2.87
C ALA A 92 -2.71 -8.45 1.91
N GLN A 93 -2.64 -9.02 0.70
CA GLN A 93 -1.66 -8.60 -0.31
C GLN A 93 -1.92 -7.21 -0.89
N SER A 94 -3.15 -6.69 -0.81
CA SER A 94 -3.50 -5.35 -1.29
C SER A 94 -2.74 -4.22 -0.59
N ILE A 95 -2.14 -4.48 0.58
CA ILE A 95 -1.27 -3.52 1.27
C ILE A 95 0.01 -3.20 0.46
N VAL A 96 0.51 -4.13 -0.35
CA VAL A 96 1.75 -3.96 -1.11
C VAL A 96 1.61 -2.86 -2.17
N PRO A 97 0.62 -2.91 -3.09
CA PRO A 97 0.41 -1.82 -4.04
C PRO A 97 0.05 -0.50 -3.34
N PHE A 98 -0.69 -0.54 -2.24
CA PHE A 98 -1.01 0.65 -1.44
C PHE A 98 0.25 1.33 -0.89
N LEU A 99 1.16 0.59 -0.24
CA LEU A 99 2.42 1.13 0.26
C LEU A 99 3.29 1.68 -0.88
N LYS A 100 3.34 0.99 -2.02
CA LYS A 100 4.08 1.49 -3.20
C LYS A 100 3.53 2.83 -3.69
N ASP A 101 2.20 3.02 -3.66
CA ASP A 101 1.58 4.29 -4.04
C ASP A 101 1.91 5.41 -3.04
N ILE A 102 1.84 5.12 -1.73
CA ILE A 102 2.24 6.06 -0.68
C ILE A 102 3.71 6.50 -0.87
N PHE A 103 4.64 5.55 -0.97
CA PHE A 103 6.07 5.87 -1.05
C PHE A 103 6.46 6.66 -2.32
N LYS A 104 5.67 6.56 -3.39
CA LYS A 104 5.84 7.40 -4.59
C LYS A 104 5.47 8.86 -4.34
N LYS A 105 4.45 9.11 -3.51
CA LYS A 105 3.89 10.43 -3.24
C LYS A 105 4.60 11.16 -2.09
N LEU A 106 5.26 10.44 -1.19
CA LEU A 106 6.02 11.02 -0.07
C LEU A 106 7.32 11.68 -0.52
N SER A 107 7.70 12.76 0.17
CA SER A 107 9.04 13.36 0.06
C SER A 107 10.12 12.42 0.64
N PRO A 108 11.41 12.57 0.28
CA PRO A 108 12.47 11.68 0.78
C PRO A 108 12.56 11.57 2.31
N ILE A 109 12.32 12.67 3.03
CA ILE A 109 12.36 12.71 4.50
C ILE A 109 11.16 11.94 5.08
N GLU A 110 9.96 12.18 4.54
CA GLU A 110 8.76 11.47 4.99
C GLU A 110 8.82 9.98 4.65
N ARG A 111 9.44 9.58 3.54
CA ARG A 111 9.62 8.16 3.20
C ARG A 111 10.40 7.42 4.28
N GLU A 112 11.48 8.01 4.79
CA GLU A 112 12.28 7.41 5.86
C GLU A 112 11.48 7.33 7.17
N ALA A 113 10.79 8.41 7.54
CA ALA A 113 9.89 8.40 8.70
C ALA A 113 8.77 7.36 8.57
N PHE A 114 8.19 7.21 7.37
CA PHE A 114 7.09 6.27 7.11
C PHE A 114 7.58 4.82 7.05
N GLU A 115 8.78 4.57 6.50
CA GLU A 115 9.44 3.27 6.58
C GLU A 115 9.58 2.82 8.03
N ASP A 116 10.02 3.73 8.90
CA ASP A 116 10.24 3.44 10.31
C ASP A 116 8.93 3.29 11.09
N ALA A 117 7.98 4.17 10.85
CA ALA A 117 6.69 4.18 11.52
C ALA A 117 5.76 3.02 11.11
N TRP A 118 5.88 2.50 9.89
CA TRP A 118 4.94 1.52 9.35
C TRP A 118 5.61 0.28 8.76
N LEU A 119 6.49 0.43 7.78
CA LEU A 119 7.04 -0.72 7.04
C LEU A 119 7.80 -1.68 7.96
N LYS A 120 8.62 -1.16 8.88
CA LYS A 120 9.32 -1.98 9.88
C LYS A 120 8.33 -2.74 10.79
N ARG A 121 7.28 -2.08 11.28
CA ARG A 121 6.26 -2.70 12.14
C ARG A 121 5.45 -3.77 11.41
N LEU A 122 5.08 -3.53 10.14
CA LEU A 122 4.37 -4.50 9.31
C LEU A 122 5.19 -5.76 9.07
N VAL A 123 6.48 -5.62 8.76
CA VAL A 123 7.39 -6.76 8.60
C VAL A 123 7.51 -7.56 9.90
N THR A 124 7.67 -6.88 11.04
CA THR A 124 7.71 -7.55 12.35
C THR A 124 6.40 -8.25 12.67
N ALA A 125 5.26 -7.61 12.43
CA ALA A 125 3.94 -8.20 12.63
C ALA A 125 3.71 -9.43 11.76
N ALA A 126 4.13 -9.41 10.49
CA ALA A 126 4.00 -10.56 9.60
C ALA A 126 4.85 -11.75 10.09
N LYS A 127 6.08 -11.48 10.56
CA LYS A 127 6.93 -12.51 11.18
C LYS A 127 6.34 -13.07 12.46
N ASN A 128 5.82 -12.20 13.33
CA ASN A 128 5.16 -12.61 14.59
C ASN A 128 3.89 -13.41 14.32
N ALA A 129 3.18 -13.12 13.22
CA ALA A 129 2.06 -13.90 12.74
C ALA A 129 2.46 -15.27 12.14
N GLY A 130 3.75 -15.61 12.12
CA GLY A 130 4.27 -16.90 11.69
C GLY A 130 4.64 -17.00 10.21
N ALA A 131 4.71 -15.88 9.49
CA ALA A 131 5.17 -15.88 8.09
C ALA A 131 6.59 -16.45 7.98
N LYS A 132 6.76 -17.49 7.16
CA LYS A 132 8.06 -18.11 6.87
C LYS A 132 8.22 -18.25 5.37
N ILE A 133 9.13 -17.45 4.79
CA ILE A 133 9.51 -17.62 3.40
C ILE A 133 10.35 -18.90 3.34
N PRO A 134 9.95 -19.92 2.57
CA PRO A 134 10.77 -21.10 2.37
C PRO A 134 12.08 -20.61 1.75
N GLY A 135 13.18 -20.77 2.49
CA GLY A 135 14.50 -20.47 1.95
C GLY A 135 14.63 -21.23 0.64
N LYS A 136 15.00 -20.55 -0.45
CA LYS A 136 15.38 -21.19 -1.70
C LYS A 136 16.36 -22.29 -1.32
N SER A 137 15.92 -23.55 -1.30
CA SER A 137 16.85 -24.65 -1.14
C SER A 137 17.83 -24.48 -2.28
N ALA A 138 19.11 -24.31 -1.96
CA ALA A 138 20.15 -24.28 -2.97
C ALA A 138 19.91 -25.47 -3.91
N PRO A 139 20.02 -25.29 -5.24
CA PRO A 139 19.84 -26.38 -6.17
C PRO A 139 20.72 -27.52 -5.70
N ALA A 140 20.13 -28.70 -5.51
CA ALA A 140 20.82 -29.88 -5.05
C ALA A 140 22.15 -30.01 -5.81
N THR A 141 23.26 -29.70 -5.12
CA THR A 141 24.60 -30.00 -5.59
C THR A 141 24.59 -31.50 -5.81
N LYS A 142 24.48 -31.92 -7.07
CA LYS A 142 24.65 -33.31 -7.47
C LYS A 142 25.95 -33.77 -6.80
N LEU A 143 25.84 -34.72 -5.89
CA LEU A 143 27.02 -35.39 -5.35
C LEU A 143 27.88 -35.84 -6.54
N PRO A 144 29.20 -35.66 -6.49
CA PRO A 144 30.08 -36.22 -7.50
C PRO A 144 29.90 -37.74 -7.48
N GLN A 145 29.35 -38.29 -8.56
CA GLN A 145 29.42 -39.71 -8.84
C GLN A 145 30.90 -40.08 -8.90
N THR A 146 31.37 -40.77 -7.87
CA THR A 146 32.63 -41.49 -7.86
C THR A 146 32.58 -42.55 -8.95
N THR A 147 33.17 -42.25 -10.10
CA THR A 147 33.47 -43.24 -11.13
C THR A 147 34.60 -44.13 -10.61
N SER A 148 34.23 -45.22 -9.94
CA SER A 148 35.14 -46.33 -9.70
C SER A 148 35.26 -47.13 -10.99
N ALA A 149 36.39 -46.98 -11.67
CA ALA A 149 36.74 -47.75 -12.85
C ALA A 149 36.98 -49.22 -12.46
N VAL A 150 36.21 -50.14 -13.08
CA VAL A 150 36.50 -51.58 -13.09
C VAL A 150 36.49 -52.03 -14.56
N PRO A 151 37.56 -52.69 -15.05
CA PRO A 151 37.68 -53.09 -16.46
C PRO A 151 36.80 -54.32 -16.82
N PRO A 152 36.40 -54.47 -18.09
CA PRO A 152 35.52 -55.54 -18.53
C PRO A 152 36.29 -56.85 -18.77
N THR A 153 35.73 -57.99 -18.33
CA THR A 153 36.18 -59.32 -18.73
C THR A 153 35.05 -60.04 -19.47
N HIS A 154 35.39 -60.51 -20.67
CA HIS A 154 34.54 -61.22 -21.62
C HIS A 154 34.03 -62.56 -21.08
N SER A 155 32.81 -62.93 -21.46
CA SER A 155 32.39 -64.33 -21.57
C SER A 155 31.26 -64.46 -22.59
N LEU A 156 31.49 -65.32 -23.58
CA LEU A 156 30.64 -65.69 -24.70
C LEU A 156 29.61 -66.75 -24.27
N THR A 157 28.34 -66.62 -24.69
CA THR A 157 27.55 -67.71 -25.32
C THR A 157 26.16 -67.22 -25.81
N PRO A 158 25.66 -67.72 -26.96
CA PRO A 158 24.33 -67.42 -27.54
C PRO A 158 23.37 -68.65 -27.42
N PRO A 159 22.27 -68.81 -28.21
CA PRO A 159 21.12 -67.93 -28.53
C PRO A 159 19.74 -68.65 -28.33
N VAL A 160 18.61 -67.95 -28.19
CA VAL A 160 17.29 -68.46 -28.66
C VAL A 160 16.40 -67.29 -29.14
N ILE A 161 15.74 -67.56 -30.27
CA ILE A 161 14.89 -66.75 -31.15
C ILE A 161 13.48 -66.61 -30.56
N GLU A 162 12.82 -65.45 -30.70
CA GLU A 162 11.47 -65.36 -31.30
C GLU A 162 11.03 -63.91 -31.56
N ALA A 163 10.29 -63.80 -32.66
CA ALA A 163 9.91 -62.58 -33.35
C ALA A 163 8.52 -62.09 -32.95
N ALA A 164 8.29 -60.79 -33.03
CA ALA A 164 7.03 -60.20 -33.50
C ALA A 164 7.27 -58.70 -33.71
N GLY A 165 7.16 -58.27 -34.97
CA GLY A 165 7.23 -56.86 -35.32
C GLY A 165 5.99 -56.10 -34.87
N THR A 166 6.16 -54.80 -34.67
CA THR A 166 5.10 -53.84 -35.00
C THR A 166 5.76 -52.54 -35.40
N ASP A 167 5.63 -52.22 -36.68
CA ASP A 167 5.89 -50.92 -37.28
C ASP A 167 5.07 -49.83 -36.59
N SER A 168 5.70 -48.71 -36.28
CA SER A 168 5.04 -47.41 -36.16
C SER A 168 6.06 -46.32 -36.43
N GLU A 169 6.11 -45.95 -37.71
CA GLU A 169 6.75 -44.76 -38.24
C GLU A 169 6.03 -43.47 -37.78
N GLY A 170 6.79 -42.37 -37.78
CA GLY A 170 6.29 -40.99 -37.86
C GLY A 170 6.09 -40.28 -36.51
N GLU A 171 6.53 -39.06 -36.26
CA GLU A 171 7.13 -38.04 -37.09
C GLU A 171 8.00 -37.12 -36.22
N GLN A 172 9.12 -36.74 -36.81
CA GLN A 172 10.16 -35.89 -36.26
C GLN A 172 9.79 -34.43 -36.50
N PHE A 173 9.33 -33.70 -35.48
CA PHE A 173 9.10 -32.26 -35.58
C PHE A 173 10.41 -31.46 -35.45
N PRO A 174 10.76 -30.59 -36.41
CA PRO A 174 11.93 -29.73 -36.31
C PRO A 174 11.65 -28.46 -35.48
N PRO A 175 12.70 -27.84 -34.89
CA PRO A 175 12.56 -26.62 -34.09
C PRO A 175 12.41 -25.38 -34.97
N GLN A 176 11.27 -24.68 -34.89
CA GLN A 176 11.07 -23.39 -35.55
C GLN A 176 11.69 -22.24 -34.74
N LYS A 177 12.75 -21.65 -35.31
CA LYS A 177 13.28 -20.33 -34.98
C LYS A 177 12.23 -19.26 -35.31
N ARG A 178 11.72 -18.54 -34.32
CA ARG A 178 10.98 -17.29 -34.53
C ARG A 178 11.94 -16.10 -34.40
N ARG A 179 12.21 -15.44 -35.52
CA ARG A 179 12.85 -14.12 -35.62
C ARG A 179 11.84 -13.10 -36.14
N HIS A 180 11.73 -12.01 -35.38
CA HIS A 180 11.34 -10.62 -35.69
C HIS A 180 10.13 -10.30 -36.59
N THR A 181 9.21 -9.49 -36.06
CA THR A 181 8.73 -8.27 -36.73
C THR A 181 8.44 -7.20 -35.67
N ALA A 182 9.14 -6.07 -35.77
CA ALA A 182 8.84 -4.86 -35.03
C ALA A 182 7.85 -4.05 -35.87
N THR A 183 6.63 -3.85 -35.35
CA THR A 183 5.65 -2.97 -35.97
C THR A 183 5.86 -1.57 -35.43
N HIS A 184 6.48 -0.74 -36.25
CA HIS A 184 6.64 0.70 -36.07
C HIS A 184 5.33 1.37 -36.48
N VAL A 185 4.55 1.83 -35.51
CA VAL A 185 3.37 2.69 -35.73
C VAL A 185 3.79 4.11 -35.42
N ASN A 186 4.10 4.86 -36.48
CA ASN A 186 4.10 6.32 -36.43
C ASN A 186 2.65 6.76 -36.66
N SER A 187 2.03 7.31 -35.62
CA SER A 187 0.86 8.17 -35.77
C SER A 187 1.32 9.59 -35.51
N ASP A 188 1.69 10.21 -36.62
CA ASP A 188 1.83 11.64 -36.79
C ASP A 188 0.41 12.22 -36.76
N THR A 189 0.13 13.10 -35.81
CA THR A 189 -1.12 13.85 -35.77
C THR A 189 -0.79 15.23 -35.23
N GLU A 190 -0.34 16.08 -36.14
CA GLU A 190 -0.39 17.52 -35.98
C GLU A 190 -1.86 17.93 -35.88
N VAL A 191 -2.32 18.23 -34.67
CA VAL A 191 -3.54 19.02 -34.47
C VAL A 191 -3.09 20.37 -33.97
N ASP A 192 -2.97 21.26 -34.94
CA ASP A 192 -2.96 22.70 -34.77
C ASP A 192 -4.33 23.12 -34.22
N SER A 193 -4.34 23.74 -33.04
CA SER A 193 -5.54 24.30 -32.43
C SER A 193 -5.13 25.38 -31.45
N ASP A 194 -4.87 26.56 -32.00
CA ASP A 194 -5.02 27.84 -31.32
C ASP A 194 -6.42 27.91 -30.67
N ILE A 195 -6.49 27.57 -29.39
CA ILE A 195 -7.65 27.88 -28.55
C ILE A 195 -7.30 29.13 -27.76
N GLU A 196 -7.73 30.26 -28.30
CA GLU A 196 -7.81 31.54 -27.62
C GLU A 196 -8.85 31.42 -26.50
N ILE A 197 -8.39 31.12 -25.27
CA ILE A 197 -9.24 31.07 -24.08
C ILE A 197 -9.63 32.51 -23.70
N THR A 198 -10.71 32.99 -24.29
CA THR A 198 -11.43 34.19 -23.84
C THR A 198 -12.24 33.82 -22.61
N PHE A 199 -11.80 34.26 -21.42
CA PHE A 199 -12.56 34.15 -20.18
C PHE A 199 -13.77 35.10 -20.22
N PRO A 200 -15.02 34.61 -20.06
CA PRO A 200 -16.15 35.49 -19.84
C PRO A 200 -16.11 36.07 -18.41
N PRO A 201 -16.48 37.36 -18.23
CA PRO A 201 -16.51 37.98 -16.91
C PRO A 201 -17.66 37.44 -16.06
N ALA A 202 -17.40 37.40 -14.76
CA ALA A 202 -18.26 36.92 -13.69
C ALA A 202 -19.73 37.37 -13.82
N GLN A 203 -20.63 36.40 -13.83
CA GLN A 203 -22.04 36.62 -13.55
C GLN A 203 -22.40 36.06 -12.18
N SER A 204 -22.55 37.00 -11.25
CA SER A 204 -23.35 36.86 -10.04
C SER A 204 -24.71 36.27 -10.38
N SER A 205 -25.02 35.08 -9.86
CA SER A 205 -26.36 34.53 -9.90
C SER A 205 -26.75 33.97 -8.53
N SER A 206 -27.48 34.82 -7.82
CA SER A 206 -28.73 34.50 -7.10
C SER A 206 -29.03 33.02 -6.81
N ARG A 207 -28.87 32.67 -5.53
CA ARG A 207 -29.86 32.00 -4.67
C ARG A 207 -30.98 31.24 -5.40
N ALA A 208 -30.93 29.92 -5.33
CA ALA A 208 -32.12 29.07 -5.30
C ALA A 208 -31.90 27.95 -4.26
N LEU A 209 -32.53 28.11 -3.10
CA LEU A 209 -32.64 27.08 -2.07
C LEU A 209 -33.72 26.09 -2.52
N ALA A 210 -33.32 24.89 -2.92
CA ALA A 210 -34.24 23.76 -3.07
C ALA A 210 -34.36 23.06 -1.72
N THR A 211 -35.45 23.38 -1.01
CA THR A 211 -35.86 22.77 0.26
C THR A 211 -36.29 21.33 0.00
N LEU A 212 -35.51 20.35 0.46
CA LEU A 212 -35.94 18.95 0.52
C LEU A 212 -36.84 18.78 1.75
N ALA A 213 -38.13 18.65 1.52
CA ALA A 213 -39.13 18.39 2.55
C ALA A 213 -39.01 16.93 3.02
N VAL A 214 -38.53 16.72 4.24
CA VAL A 214 -38.71 15.45 4.96
C VAL A 214 -40.07 15.50 5.65
N HIS A 215 -40.99 14.69 5.15
CA HIS A 215 -42.29 14.44 5.75
C HIS A 215 -42.10 13.49 6.93
N ALA A 216 -42.06 14.02 8.16
CA ALA A 216 -42.18 13.25 9.38
C ALA A 216 -43.46 13.71 10.10
N GLN A 217 -44.51 12.91 9.93
CA GLN A 217 -45.79 13.07 10.59
C GLN A 217 -45.67 12.59 12.04
N THR A 218 -45.47 13.49 12.99
CA THR A 218 -45.66 13.20 14.42
C THR A 218 -46.57 14.25 15.03
N ARG A 219 -47.80 13.81 15.34
CA ARG A 219 -48.76 14.46 16.22
C ARG A 219 -48.14 14.61 17.61
N ALA A 220 -48.00 15.84 18.09
CA ALA A 220 -48.02 16.16 19.52
C ALA A 220 -48.33 17.65 19.68
N ASP A 221 -49.57 17.94 20.10
CA ASP A 221 -49.99 19.24 20.58
C ASP A 221 -49.19 19.59 21.84
N THR A 222 -48.24 20.53 21.74
CA THR A 222 -47.80 21.35 22.88
C THR A 222 -47.20 22.65 22.34
N ALA A 223 -47.83 23.76 22.71
CA ALA A 223 -47.38 25.10 22.39
C ALA A 223 -46.11 25.45 23.18
N ILE A 224 -45.05 25.86 22.48
CA ILE A 224 -43.88 26.52 23.07
C ILE A 224 -43.72 27.89 22.40
N PRO A 225 -43.81 29.01 23.13
CA PRO A 225 -43.55 30.33 22.60
C PRO A 225 -42.10 30.74 22.89
N ASN A 226 -41.20 30.60 21.92
CA ASN A 226 -40.08 31.53 21.69
C ASN A 226 -39.17 30.99 20.57
N THR A 227 -39.27 31.57 19.38
CA THR A 227 -38.24 31.45 18.35
C THR A 227 -37.72 32.86 18.10
N GLN A 228 -36.61 33.22 18.75
CA GLN A 228 -35.84 34.36 18.32
C GLN A 228 -35.25 34.03 16.95
N ALA A 229 -35.56 34.87 15.97
CA ALA A 229 -34.94 34.83 14.65
C ALA A 229 -33.44 35.10 14.80
N VAL A 230 -32.61 34.09 14.55
CA VAL A 230 -31.16 34.28 14.45
C VAL A 230 -30.88 34.98 13.12
N ASP A 231 -30.38 36.21 13.21
CA ASP A 231 -29.98 37.04 12.07
C ASP A 231 -28.71 36.45 11.41
N LEU A 232 -28.86 35.85 10.22
CA LEU A 232 -27.77 35.22 9.47
C LEU A 232 -26.76 36.22 8.86
N LYS A 233 -26.82 37.52 9.19
CA LYS A 233 -25.92 38.54 8.65
C LYS A 233 -24.61 38.75 9.43
N GLN A 234 -24.37 37.99 10.50
CA GLN A 234 -23.11 38.04 11.26
C GLN A 234 -22.18 36.83 11.05
N ASN A 235 -22.34 36.07 9.95
CA ASN A 235 -21.36 35.05 9.59
C ASN A 235 -20.11 35.72 8.97
N THR A 236 -19.28 36.31 9.82
CA THR A 236 -17.88 36.56 9.50
C THR A 236 -17.24 35.20 9.25
N GLN A 237 -17.02 34.87 7.98
CA GLN A 237 -16.03 33.87 7.61
C GLN A 237 -14.70 34.28 8.25
N GLY A 238 -14.43 33.72 9.43
CA GLY A 238 -13.13 33.83 10.07
C GLY A 238 -12.16 33.12 9.16
N THR A 239 -11.30 33.88 8.49
CA THR A 239 -10.02 33.39 8.02
C THR A 239 -9.39 32.60 9.17
N LEU A 240 -8.83 31.42 8.87
CA LEU A 240 -8.19 30.48 9.81
C LEU A 240 -7.17 31.10 10.79
N GLU A 241 -6.79 32.35 10.58
CA GLU A 241 -5.99 33.15 11.53
C GLU A 241 -6.72 33.45 12.85
N VAL A 242 -8.06 33.45 12.89
CA VAL A 242 -8.85 33.76 14.10
C VAL A 242 -8.78 32.64 15.15
N PHE A 243 -8.45 31.42 14.75
CA PHE A 243 -8.28 30.30 15.69
C PHE A 243 -6.92 30.29 16.41
N GLY A 244 -6.07 31.30 16.20
CA GLY A 244 -4.77 31.39 16.88
C GLY A 244 -3.77 30.31 16.44
N TRP A 245 -4.04 29.61 15.34
CA TRP A 245 -3.11 28.66 14.73
C TRP A 245 -2.09 29.42 13.89
N LYS A 246 -1.22 30.21 14.54
CA LYS A 246 -0.05 30.83 13.89
C LYS A 246 1.24 30.37 14.57
N LYS A 247 2.14 29.81 13.75
CA LYS A 247 3.62 29.71 13.92
C LYS A 247 4.19 28.96 15.13
N GLY A 248 3.38 28.37 16.01
CA GLY A 248 3.89 27.62 17.16
C GLY A 248 4.44 26.23 16.82
N TRP A 249 3.92 25.56 15.78
CA TRP A 249 4.24 24.16 15.53
C TRP A 249 5.66 23.94 14.99
N ASP A 250 6.32 24.95 14.41
CA ASP A 250 7.69 24.80 13.90
C ASP A 250 8.77 24.91 14.99
N SER A 251 8.41 25.34 16.19
CA SER A 251 9.34 25.34 17.32
C SER A 251 9.54 23.91 17.82
N THR A 252 10.79 23.45 17.85
CA THR A 252 11.18 22.14 18.42
C THR A 252 10.62 21.95 19.82
N GLY A 253 10.57 23.02 20.63
CA GLY A 253 10.01 22.98 21.98
C GLY A 253 8.49 22.78 22.03
N ALA A 254 7.74 23.27 21.04
CA ALA A 254 6.30 23.04 20.96
C ALA A 254 5.97 21.60 20.55
N LYS A 255 6.77 21.01 19.64
CA LYS A 255 6.67 19.60 19.25
C LYS A 255 7.01 18.69 20.43
N GLU A 256 8.08 18.97 21.15
CA GLU A 256 8.47 18.21 22.35
C GLU A 256 7.43 18.31 23.46
N HIS A 257 6.89 19.50 23.72
CA HIS A 257 5.84 19.70 24.72
C HIS A 257 4.54 18.96 24.33
N PHE A 258 4.16 18.97 23.04
CA PHE A 258 3.00 18.22 22.56
C PHE A 258 3.21 16.70 22.68
N LEU A 259 4.38 16.18 22.31
CA LEU A 259 4.72 14.76 22.43
C LEU A 259 4.80 14.32 23.90
N ALA A 260 5.34 15.16 24.78
CA ALA A 260 5.38 14.89 26.22
C ALA A 260 3.96 14.86 26.82
N LYS A 261 3.10 15.82 26.42
CA LYS A 261 1.71 15.89 26.90
C LYS A 261 0.86 14.71 26.42
N THR A 262 0.98 14.34 25.14
CA THR A 262 0.28 13.18 24.59
C THR A 262 0.79 11.86 25.16
N SER A 263 2.11 11.72 25.38
CA SER A 263 2.69 10.56 26.06
C SER A 263 2.20 10.43 27.50
N SER A 264 2.10 11.55 28.24
CA SER A 264 1.59 11.56 29.61
C SER A 264 0.10 11.20 29.68
N GLN A 265 -0.73 11.72 28.77
CA GLN A 265 -2.15 11.33 28.68
C GLN A 265 -2.33 9.85 28.33
N TRP A 266 -1.48 9.32 27.45
CA TRP A 266 -1.49 7.89 27.12
C TRP A 266 -1.12 7.01 28.33
N ARG A 267 -0.12 7.41 29.12
CA ARG A 267 0.23 6.68 30.36
C ARG A 267 -0.87 6.73 31.39
N ALA A 268 -1.46 7.91 31.62
CA ALA A 268 -2.56 8.08 32.57
C ALA A 268 -3.77 7.21 32.19
N LYS A 269 -4.16 7.22 30.91
CA LYS A 269 -5.26 6.39 30.40
C LYS A 269 -4.95 4.89 30.49
N ARG A 270 -3.69 4.50 30.29
CA ARG A 270 -3.24 3.11 30.45
C ARG A 270 -3.29 2.65 31.92
N GLU A 271 -2.93 3.52 32.86
CA GLU A 271 -3.02 3.24 34.29
C GLU A 271 -4.47 3.15 34.77
N GLU A 272 -5.36 4.00 34.25
CA GLU A 272 -6.80 3.95 34.51
C GLU A 272 -7.40 2.59 34.09
N ILE A 273 -7.08 2.13 32.87
CA ILE A 273 -7.55 0.82 32.36
C ILE A 273 -7.02 -0.35 33.22
N LEU A 274 -5.77 -0.28 33.68
CA LEU A 274 -5.18 -1.35 34.52
C LEU A 274 -5.76 -1.41 35.94
N VAL A 275 -6.32 -0.31 36.45
CA VAL A 275 -7.03 -0.27 37.74
C VAL A 275 -8.43 -0.84 37.59
N GLU A 276 -9.09 -0.64 36.45
CA GLU A 276 -10.43 -1.17 36.18
C GLU A 276 -10.45 -2.70 35.94
N GLU A 277 -9.31 -3.29 35.54
CA GLU A 277 -9.14 -4.74 35.35
C GLU A 277 -8.74 -5.53 36.62
N ARG A 278 -8.64 -4.89 37.80
CA ARG A 278 -8.33 -5.56 39.10
C ARG A 278 -9.56 -5.66 40.00
#